data_AF-X0W375-F1
#
_entry.id   AF-X0W375-F1
#
_cell.length_a   1.000
_cell.length_b   1.000
_cell.length_c   1.000
_cell.angle_alpha   90.00
_cell.angle_beta   90.00
_cell.angle_gamma   90.00
#
_symmetry.space_group_name_H-M   'P 1'
#
loop_
_entity.id
_entity.type
_entity.pdbx_description
1 polymer ?
#
loop_
_entity_poly.entity_id
_entity_poly.type
_entity_poly.pdbx_seq_one_letter_code
_entity_poly.pdbx_strand_id
1 'polypeptide(L)'
;TGRHRFISPDKLIQPPERSPINPILSSTSLVDQTQELIPNATFPTEGDWEYIEQDYVIGPTDVLVISIMDLFQEGLETPMRREVSDTGYIDLPLLAERIKAEGLTKDELTQAIVQAYSPQIIRNPTVSVIIEARRQSTYYILGAIARPGQYMVQRRDMRLMEAMAISGGVVQNNIPYLYVIRPAPAVRKAAEGLAPGEGELPEPLPAAPEELLPELLPEPEPTPSAPAAPREPAPAEPEPTPAAPVEPLLRPRIVPRTA
;
A
#
# COMPACT_ATOMS: atom_id res chain seq x y z
N THR A 1 -26.74 -67.23 -24.63
CA THR A 1 -28.17 -67.55 -24.84
C THR A 1 -28.85 -67.46 -23.49
N GLY A 2 -29.41 -66.33 -23.08
CA GLY A 2 -30.70 -65.80 -23.54
C GLY A 2 -31.69 -65.91 -22.37
N ARG A 3 -31.83 -64.83 -21.59
CA ARG A 3 -33.08 -64.04 -21.43
C ARG A 3 -34.08 -64.60 -20.40
N HIS A 4 -34.56 -63.68 -19.57
CA HIS A 4 -35.92 -63.54 -19.03
C HIS A 4 -35.94 -63.15 -17.54
N ARG A 5 -35.44 -61.93 -17.24
CA ARG A 5 -35.81 -61.22 -16.01
C ARG A 5 -37.11 -60.46 -16.30
N PHE A 6 -38.19 -61.20 -16.51
CA PHE A 6 -39.53 -60.62 -16.70
C PHE A 6 -40.19 -60.50 -15.34
N ILE A 7 -40.74 -59.31 -15.11
CA ILE A 7 -41.59 -58.96 -14.00
C ILE A 7 -42.72 -60.01 -13.92
N SER A 8 -42.76 -60.77 -12.84
CA SER A 8 -43.83 -61.74 -12.61
C SER A 8 -45.16 -60.98 -12.44
N PRO A 9 -46.23 -61.33 -13.17
CA PRO A 9 -47.51 -60.63 -13.10
C PRO A 9 -48.22 -60.77 -11.75
N ASP A 10 -47.81 -61.74 -10.92
CA ASP A 10 -48.33 -61.94 -9.56
C ASP A 10 -47.68 -61.05 -8.49
N LYS A 11 -46.62 -60.30 -8.84
CA LYS A 11 -45.92 -59.47 -7.86
C LYS A 11 -46.48 -58.06 -7.89
N LEU A 12 -47.35 -57.74 -6.93
CA LEU A 12 -47.80 -56.37 -6.67
C LEU A 12 -46.58 -55.45 -6.51
N ILE A 13 -46.49 -54.45 -7.38
CA ILE A 13 -45.50 -53.37 -7.28
C ILE A 13 -45.82 -52.62 -6.00
N GLN A 14 -45.10 -52.90 -4.92
CA GLN A 14 -45.23 -52.13 -3.68
C GLN A 14 -44.63 -50.74 -3.94
N PRO A 15 -45.41 -49.65 -3.84
CA PRO A 15 -44.84 -48.32 -3.85
C PRO A 15 -43.86 -48.20 -2.69
N PRO A 16 -42.69 -47.57 -2.86
CA PRO A 16 -41.82 -47.31 -1.72
C PRO A 16 -42.58 -46.51 -0.66
N GLU A 17 -42.65 -47.00 0.57
CA GLU A 17 -43.47 -46.45 1.68
C GLU A 17 -43.09 -45.02 2.10
N ARG A 18 -42.02 -44.44 1.54
CA ARG A 18 -41.61 -43.06 1.79
C ARG A 18 -41.15 -42.45 0.49
N SER A 19 -41.75 -41.32 0.12
CA SER A 19 -41.19 -40.45 -0.91
C SER A 19 -39.74 -40.14 -0.54
N PRO A 20 -38.77 -40.28 -1.46
CA PRO A 20 -37.42 -39.83 -1.18
C PRO A 20 -37.49 -38.34 -0.85
N ILE A 21 -37.20 -38.02 0.41
CA ILE A 21 -36.97 -36.64 0.82
C ILE A 21 -35.64 -36.29 0.20
N ASN A 22 -35.67 -35.67 -0.98
CA ASN A 22 -34.48 -35.03 -1.51
C ASN A 22 -34.17 -33.88 -0.54
N PRO A 23 -33.07 -33.94 0.24
CA PRO A 23 -32.71 -32.82 1.06
C PRO A 23 -32.54 -31.61 0.14
N ILE A 24 -33.17 -30.49 0.51
CA ILE A 24 -32.89 -29.21 -0.14
C ILE A 24 -31.45 -28.89 0.28
N LEU A 25 -30.50 -29.09 -0.64
CA LEU A 25 -29.13 -28.66 -0.44
C LEU A 25 -29.16 -27.13 -0.34
N SER A 26 -28.65 -26.58 0.77
CA SER A 26 -28.53 -25.13 0.97
C SER A 26 -27.55 -24.47 -0.02
N SER A 27 -26.73 -25.27 -0.72
CA SER A 27 -25.95 -24.83 -1.86
C SER A 27 -25.83 -25.96 -2.90
N THR A 28 -26.29 -25.70 -4.11
CA THR A 28 -26.33 -26.70 -5.22
C THR A 28 -25.11 -26.62 -6.13
N SER A 29 -24.08 -25.88 -5.76
CA SER A 29 -23.10 -25.41 -6.72
C SER A 29 -21.66 -25.56 -6.22
N LEU A 30 -20.90 -26.44 -6.87
CA LEU A 30 -19.44 -26.59 -6.72
C LEU A 30 -18.64 -25.30 -7.02
N VAL A 31 -19.29 -24.21 -7.46
CA VAL A 31 -18.66 -22.91 -7.77
C VAL A 31 -18.31 -22.06 -6.53
N ASP A 32 -18.64 -22.52 -5.32
CA ASP A 32 -18.29 -21.80 -4.08
C ASP A 32 -16.91 -22.20 -3.49
N GLN A 33 -16.08 -22.92 -4.24
CA GLN A 33 -14.67 -23.17 -3.87
C GLN A 33 -13.83 -21.87 -3.84
N THR A 34 -14.37 -20.76 -4.33
CA THR A 34 -13.68 -19.46 -4.33
C THR A 34 -13.51 -18.91 -2.90
N GLN A 35 -14.42 -19.24 -1.97
CA GLN A 35 -14.33 -18.85 -0.56
C GLN A 35 -13.20 -19.57 0.20
N GLU A 36 -12.73 -20.72 -0.29
CA GLU A 36 -11.66 -21.49 0.36
C GLU A 36 -10.28 -20.84 0.19
N LEU A 37 -10.08 -20.03 -0.86
CA LEU A 37 -8.77 -19.45 -1.19
C LEU A 37 -8.52 -18.09 -0.55
N ILE A 38 -9.56 -17.27 -0.35
CA ILE A 38 -9.45 -15.96 0.34
C ILE A 38 -10.67 -15.76 1.26
N PRO A 39 -10.49 -15.67 2.59
CA PRO A 39 -11.59 -15.41 3.51
C PRO A 39 -12.20 -14.03 3.21
N ASN A 40 -13.53 -13.94 3.21
CA ASN A 40 -14.33 -12.74 2.89
C ASN A 40 -14.33 -12.32 1.40
N ALA A 41 -13.89 -13.19 0.47
CA ALA A 41 -14.13 -12.94 -0.95
C ALA A 41 -15.63 -12.99 -1.27
N THR A 42 -16.14 -11.97 -1.96
CA THR A 42 -17.53 -11.89 -2.42
C THR A 42 -17.53 -11.65 -3.92
N PHE A 43 -18.49 -12.25 -4.63
CA PHE A 43 -18.67 -11.99 -6.06
C PHE A 43 -19.18 -10.56 -6.30
N PRO A 44 -18.78 -9.91 -7.40
CA PRO A 44 -19.29 -8.59 -7.74
C PRO A 44 -20.81 -8.64 -7.93
N THR A 45 -21.49 -7.66 -7.36
CA THR A 45 -22.93 -7.44 -7.43
C THR A 45 -23.27 -6.39 -8.50
N GLU A 46 -24.54 -6.25 -8.89
CA GLU A 46 -24.96 -5.23 -9.86
C GLU A 46 -24.60 -3.79 -9.39
N GLY A 47 -24.66 -3.53 -8.08
CA GLY A 47 -24.27 -2.24 -7.51
C GLY A 47 -22.78 -1.90 -7.68
N ASP A 48 -21.89 -2.89 -7.85
CA ASP A 48 -20.46 -2.64 -8.10
C ASP A 48 -20.20 -2.06 -9.50
N TRP A 49 -21.21 -2.06 -10.39
CA TRP A 49 -21.12 -1.47 -11.72
C TRP A 49 -21.48 0.01 -11.73
N GLU A 50 -22.10 0.50 -10.66
CA GLU A 50 -22.49 1.89 -10.51
C GLU A 50 -21.29 2.72 -10.01
N TYR A 51 -20.94 3.74 -10.78
CA TYR A 51 -19.97 4.72 -10.33
C TYR A 51 -20.67 5.72 -9.40
N ILE A 52 -20.42 5.60 -8.10
CA ILE A 52 -20.86 6.57 -7.12
C ILE A 52 -19.79 7.66 -7.02
N GLU A 53 -20.11 8.85 -7.52
CA GLU A 53 -19.25 10.02 -7.34
C GLU A 53 -19.30 10.43 -5.86
N GLN A 54 -18.24 10.07 -5.13
CA GLN A 54 -18.04 10.48 -3.75
C GLN A 54 -17.10 11.67 -3.73
N ASP A 55 -17.29 12.60 -2.82
CA ASP A 55 -16.33 13.67 -2.60
C ASP A 55 -14.99 13.14 -2.08
N TYR A 56 -13.93 13.91 -2.21
CA TYR A 56 -12.67 13.53 -1.59
C TYR A 56 -12.74 13.72 -0.08
N VAL A 57 -12.46 12.65 0.65
CA VAL A 57 -12.25 12.69 2.09
C VAL A 57 -10.75 12.86 2.34
N ILE A 58 -10.40 13.88 3.11
CA ILE A 58 -9.01 14.22 3.43
C ILE A 58 -8.42 13.17 4.35
N GLY A 59 -7.22 12.71 3.98
CA GLY A 59 -6.45 11.74 4.73
C GLY A 59 -5.17 12.33 5.33
N PRO A 60 -4.51 11.58 6.24
CA PRO A 60 -3.16 11.89 6.71
C PRO A 60 -2.15 11.92 5.56
N THR A 61 -1.13 12.76 5.67
CA THR A 61 -0.08 12.97 4.65
C THR A 61 -0.58 13.68 3.38
N ASP A 62 -1.84 14.12 3.32
CA ASP A 62 -2.32 14.95 2.22
C ASP A 62 -1.76 16.37 2.32
N VAL A 63 -1.47 16.99 1.18
CA VAL A 63 -1.03 18.38 1.12
C VAL A 63 -2.18 19.27 0.67
N LEU A 64 -2.50 20.24 1.52
CA LEU A 64 -3.55 21.22 1.34
C LEU A 64 -2.94 22.60 1.09
N VAL A 65 -3.49 23.33 0.14
CA VAL A 65 -3.24 24.76 -0.07
C VAL A 65 -4.47 25.49 0.45
N ILE A 66 -4.29 26.23 1.54
CA ILE A 66 -5.35 26.95 2.24
C ILE A 66 -5.08 28.43 2.02
N SER A 67 -6.00 29.12 1.38
CA SER A 67 -5.98 30.57 1.28
C SER A 67 -6.96 31.17 2.26
N ILE A 68 -6.50 32.13 3.06
CA ILE A 68 -7.33 32.85 4.03
C ILE A 68 -7.23 34.34 3.72
N MET A 69 -8.37 34.99 3.51
CA MET A 69 -8.49 36.44 3.38
C MET A 69 -8.37 37.11 4.75
N ASP A 70 -7.72 38.28 4.81
CA ASP A 70 -7.61 39.12 6.01
C ASP A 70 -6.81 38.51 7.17
N LEU A 71 -5.96 37.52 6.90
CA LEU A 71 -5.25 36.78 7.93
C LEU A 71 -4.19 37.61 8.67
N PHE A 72 -3.35 38.33 7.92
CA PHE A 72 -2.30 39.19 8.48
C PHE A 72 -2.56 40.67 8.26
N GLN A 73 -3.29 41.01 7.20
CA GLN A 73 -3.64 42.37 6.80
C GLN A 73 -5.00 42.35 6.11
N GLU A 74 -5.84 43.34 6.39
CA GLU A 74 -7.13 43.50 5.72
C GLU A 74 -6.93 43.72 4.20
N GLY A 75 -7.73 43.03 3.39
CA GLY A 75 -7.68 43.02 1.93
C GLY A 75 -6.66 42.06 1.31
N LEU A 76 -5.92 41.30 2.10
CA LEU A 76 -4.87 40.40 1.61
C LEU A 76 -5.26 38.92 1.72
N GLU A 77 -5.24 38.21 0.60
CA GLU A 77 -5.31 36.75 0.56
C GLU A 77 -3.95 36.15 0.88
N THR A 78 -3.88 35.33 1.92
CA THR A 78 -2.65 34.63 2.30
C THR A 78 -2.76 33.14 1.97
N PRO A 79 -2.14 32.65 0.89
CA PRO A 79 -2.05 31.22 0.60
C PRO A 79 -0.99 30.57 1.47
N MET A 80 -1.33 29.44 2.09
CA MET A 80 -0.42 28.62 2.87
C MET A 80 -0.53 27.15 2.47
N ARG A 81 0.62 26.49 2.35
CA ARG A 81 0.70 25.06 2.10
C ARG A 81 0.86 24.34 3.44
N ARG A 82 -0.06 23.43 3.75
CA ARG A 82 -0.11 22.65 4.98
C ARG A 82 -0.23 21.18 4.67
N GLU A 83 0.57 20.37 5.34
CA GLU A 83 0.46 18.92 5.27
C GLU A 83 -0.39 18.42 6.45
N VAL A 84 -1.31 17.49 6.18
CA VAL A 84 -2.09 16.84 7.23
C VAL A 84 -1.16 15.92 7.99
N SER A 85 -1.00 16.19 9.29
CA SER A 85 -0.15 15.39 10.17
C SER A 85 -0.60 13.93 10.20
N ASP A 86 0.28 13.02 10.60
CA ASP A 86 -0.07 11.62 10.83
C ASP A 86 -1.22 11.46 11.82
N THR A 87 -1.44 12.39 12.75
CA THR A 87 -2.59 12.36 13.67
C THR A 87 -3.89 12.88 13.06
N GLY A 88 -3.87 13.33 11.80
CA GLY A 88 -5.05 13.84 11.09
C GLY A 88 -5.34 15.32 11.32
N TYR A 89 -4.41 16.06 11.91
CA TYR A 89 -4.57 17.48 12.24
C TYR A 89 -3.74 18.39 11.34
N ILE A 90 -4.20 19.63 11.19
CA ILE A 90 -3.48 20.72 10.52
C ILE A 90 -3.23 21.86 11.51
N ASP A 91 -2.10 22.53 11.37
CA ASP A 91 -1.74 23.73 12.10
C ASP A 91 -1.95 24.98 11.22
N LEU A 92 -2.68 25.96 11.75
CA LEU A 92 -2.90 27.25 11.11
C LEU A 92 -2.47 28.38 12.05
N PRO A 93 -1.95 29.50 11.52
CA PRO A 93 -1.50 30.62 12.33
C PRO A 93 -2.66 31.32 13.03
N LEU A 94 -2.37 32.01 14.13
CA LEU A 94 -3.33 32.74 14.98
C LEU A 94 -4.33 31.86 15.75
N LEU A 95 -4.32 30.53 15.52
CA LEU A 95 -5.09 29.58 16.30
C LEU A 95 -4.21 28.97 17.39
N ALA A 96 -4.77 28.85 18.59
CA ALA A 96 -4.12 28.14 19.70
C ALA A 96 -4.24 26.62 19.55
N GLU A 97 -5.32 26.14 18.92
CA GLU A 97 -5.63 24.73 18.75
C GLU A 97 -5.45 24.28 17.30
N ARG A 98 -5.11 23.00 17.12
CA ARG A 98 -5.00 22.37 15.80
C ARG A 98 -6.38 21.93 15.32
N ILE A 99 -6.63 22.06 14.02
CA ILE A 99 -7.91 21.67 13.42
C ILE A 99 -7.80 20.22 12.91
N LYS A 100 -8.80 19.39 13.19
CA LYS A 100 -8.88 18.04 12.64
C LYS A 100 -9.30 18.12 11.17
N ALA A 101 -8.45 17.65 10.26
CA ALA A 101 -8.72 17.59 8.82
C ALA A 101 -9.06 16.17 8.34
N GLU A 102 -8.55 15.14 9.03
CA GLU A 102 -8.83 13.74 8.69
C GLU A 102 -10.33 13.44 8.78
N GLY A 103 -10.85 12.84 7.70
CA GLY A 103 -12.25 12.43 7.61
C GLY A 103 -13.19 13.54 7.14
N LEU A 104 -12.71 14.76 6.93
CA LEU A 104 -13.51 15.86 6.41
C LEU A 104 -13.36 15.96 4.89
N THR A 105 -14.44 16.39 4.24
CA THR A 105 -14.40 16.87 2.86
C THR A 105 -13.80 18.27 2.79
N LYS A 106 -13.48 18.74 1.58
CA LYS A 106 -13.01 20.12 1.35
C LYS A 106 -13.95 21.16 1.96
N ASP A 107 -15.25 20.99 1.77
CA ASP A 107 -16.24 21.99 2.18
C ASP A 107 -16.45 21.96 3.69
N GLU A 108 -16.48 20.78 4.30
CA GLU A 108 -16.53 20.63 5.76
C GLU A 108 -15.29 21.21 6.43
N LEU A 109 -14.10 20.97 5.87
CA LEU A 109 -12.87 21.57 6.39
C LEU A 109 -12.89 23.09 6.25
N THR A 110 -13.39 23.61 5.14
CA THR A 110 -13.53 25.07 4.94
C THR A 110 -14.42 25.68 6.03
N GLN A 111 -15.56 25.05 6.32
CA GLN A 111 -16.46 25.50 7.39
C GLN A 111 -15.82 25.37 8.77
N ALA A 112 -15.09 24.30 9.04
CA ALA A 112 -14.37 24.11 10.31
C ALA A 112 -13.30 25.19 10.52
N ILE A 113 -12.58 25.57 9.46
CA ILE A 113 -11.59 26.66 9.51
C ILE A 113 -12.28 28.00 9.77
N VAL A 114 -13.36 28.32 9.05
CA VAL A 114 -14.14 29.56 9.26
C VAL A 114 -14.66 29.64 10.69
N GLN A 115 -15.11 28.54 11.28
CA GLN A 115 -15.57 28.50 12.67
C GLN A 115 -14.42 28.65 13.68
N ALA A 116 -13.25 28.05 13.39
CA ALA A 116 -12.07 28.17 14.25
C ALA A 116 -11.52 29.60 14.28
N TYR A 117 -11.57 30.31 13.15
CA TYR A 117 -11.26 31.73 13.08
C TYR A 117 -12.47 32.55 13.57
N SER A 118 -12.60 32.63 14.90
CA SER A 118 -13.65 33.41 15.53
C SER A 118 -13.64 34.88 15.06
N PRO A 119 -14.79 35.59 15.09
CA PRO A 119 -14.87 37.01 14.77
C PRO A 119 -14.01 37.92 15.66
N GLN A 120 -13.48 37.39 16.77
CA GLN A 120 -12.52 38.10 17.63
C GLN A 120 -11.12 38.16 17.01
N ILE A 121 -10.79 37.23 16.11
CA ILE A 121 -9.52 37.18 15.37
C ILE A 121 -9.70 37.85 14.01
N ILE A 122 -10.70 37.40 13.23
CA ILE A 122 -10.98 37.89 11.87
C ILE A 122 -12.49 38.05 11.73
N ARG A 123 -12.97 39.25 11.36
CA ARG A 123 -14.43 39.53 11.33
C ARG A 123 -15.21 38.66 10.34
N ASN A 124 -14.67 38.42 9.15
CA ASN A 124 -15.33 37.64 8.10
C ASN A 124 -14.30 36.92 7.21
N PRO A 125 -13.64 35.86 7.72
CA PRO A 125 -12.60 35.16 6.97
C PRO A 125 -13.22 34.44 5.76
N THR A 126 -12.77 34.79 4.56
CA THR A 126 -13.04 33.97 3.36
C THR A 126 -11.93 32.96 3.21
N VAL A 127 -12.29 31.68 3.22
CA VAL A 127 -11.33 30.56 3.17
C VAL A 127 -11.55 29.77 1.88
N SER A 128 -10.45 29.46 1.20
CA SER A 128 -10.44 28.56 0.05
C SER A 128 -9.46 27.43 0.32
N VAL A 129 -9.92 26.18 0.19
CA VAL A 129 -9.10 24.98 0.36
C VAL A 129 -8.94 24.28 -0.99
N ILE A 130 -7.70 23.98 -1.35
CA ILE A 130 -7.33 23.22 -2.55
C ILE A 130 -6.46 22.05 -2.09
N ILE A 131 -6.68 20.87 -2.67
CA ILE A 131 -5.92 19.66 -2.35
C ILE A 131 -4.88 19.48 -3.45
N GLU A 132 -3.62 19.76 -3.15
CA GLU A 132 -2.52 19.79 -4.13
C GLU A 132 -1.94 18.40 -4.36
N ALA A 133 -1.53 17.73 -3.29
CA ALA A 133 -1.06 16.36 -3.34
C ALA A 133 -2.06 15.48 -2.60
N ARG A 134 -2.96 14.88 -3.36
CA ARG A 134 -3.71 13.70 -2.92
C ARG A 134 -2.71 12.56 -2.80
N ARG A 135 -2.70 11.84 -1.68
CA ARG A 135 -2.02 10.55 -1.55
C ARG A 135 -2.31 9.75 -2.82
N GLN A 136 -1.30 9.54 -3.67
CA GLN A 136 -1.51 9.00 -5.01
C GLN A 136 -2.19 7.64 -4.87
N SER A 137 -3.49 7.58 -5.20
CA SER A 137 -4.24 6.34 -5.15
C SER A 137 -3.52 5.38 -6.09
N THR A 138 -2.92 4.36 -5.51
CA THR A 138 -2.04 3.44 -6.19
C THR A 138 -2.64 2.06 -6.05
N TYR A 139 -2.51 1.26 -7.09
CA TYR A 139 -2.92 -0.13 -7.07
C TYR A 139 -1.75 -1.02 -7.55
N TYR A 140 -1.77 -2.27 -7.11
CA TYR A 140 -0.76 -3.26 -7.47
C TYR A 140 -1.42 -4.33 -8.32
N ILE A 141 -0.73 -4.71 -9.39
CA ILE A 141 -1.14 -5.83 -10.23
C ILE A 141 -0.05 -6.90 -10.17
N LEU A 142 -0.45 -8.11 -9.83
CA LEU A 142 0.42 -9.26 -9.67
C LEU A 142 -0.17 -10.47 -10.42
N GLY A 143 0.66 -11.47 -10.73
CA GLY A 143 0.24 -12.71 -11.39
C GLY A 143 0.48 -12.74 -12.90
N ALA A 144 -0.41 -13.41 -13.63
CA ALA A 144 -0.24 -13.73 -15.05
C ALA A 144 -0.53 -12.56 -16.01
N ILE A 145 0.14 -11.42 -15.78
CA ILE A 145 -0.03 -10.17 -16.52
C ILE A 145 1.31 -9.75 -17.14
N ALA A 146 1.28 -9.05 -18.27
CA ALA A 146 2.48 -8.76 -19.04
C ALA A 146 3.50 -7.91 -18.27
N ARG A 147 3.02 -6.90 -17.52
CA ARG A 147 3.84 -6.02 -16.69
C ARG A 147 3.28 -5.96 -15.27
N PRO A 148 3.61 -6.92 -14.39
CA PRO A 148 3.25 -6.84 -12.98
C PRO A 148 3.99 -5.66 -12.32
N GLY A 149 3.35 -5.00 -11.38
CA GLY A 149 3.94 -3.87 -10.69
C GLY A 149 2.93 -2.90 -10.09
N GLN A 150 3.46 -1.76 -9.66
CA GLN A 150 2.72 -0.66 -9.07
C GLN A 150 2.23 0.30 -10.16
N TYR A 151 0.97 0.69 -10.09
CA TYR A 151 0.35 1.64 -11.02
C TYR A 151 -0.43 2.71 -10.28
N MET A 152 -0.50 3.90 -10.87
CA MET A 152 -1.27 5.01 -10.34
C MET A 152 -2.70 5.01 -10.90
N VAL A 153 -3.67 5.23 -10.03
CA VAL A 153 -5.07 5.46 -10.41
C VAL A 153 -5.19 6.86 -11.00
N GLN A 154 -5.42 6.95 -12.31
CA GLN A 154 -5.49 8.23 -13.01
C GLN A 154 -6.83 8.94 -12.80
N ARG A 155 -7.91 8.16 -12.69
CA ARG A 155 -9.29 8.66 -12.56
C ARG A 155 -10.05 7.84 -11.53
N ARG A 156 -11.03 8.43 -10.87
CA ARG A 156 -11.83 7.74 -9.84
C ARG A 156 -12.74 6.65 -10.40
N ASP A 157 -13.15 6.79 -11.65
CA ASP A 157 -14.01 5.85 -12.38
C ASP A 157 -13.23 4.75 -13.11
N MET A 158 -11.92 4.63 -12.82
CA MET A 158 -11.03 3.67 -13.47
C MET A 158 -11.50 2.23 -13.23
N ARG A 159 -11.72 1.50 -14.33
CA ARG A 159 -12.24 0.13 -14.30
C ARG A 159 -11.10 -0.89 -14.32
N LEU A 160 -11.38 -2.08 -13.81
CA LEU A 160 -10.43 -3.20 -13.83
C LEU A 160 -9.94 -3.55 -15.24
N MET A 161 -10.82 -3.47 -16.25
CA MET A 161 -10.44 -3.70 -17.65
C MET A 161 -9.39 -2.70 -18.14
N GLU A 162 -9.51 -1.43 -17.75
CA GLU A 162 -8.54 -0.39 -18.08
C GLU A 162 -7.21 -0.62 -17.37
N ALA A 163 -7.26 -1.01 -16.09
CA ALA A 163 -6.09 -1.41 -15.31
C ALA A 163 -5.31 -2.56 -15.96
N MET A 164 -6.02 -3.56 -16.50
CA MET A 164 -5.42 -4.67 -17.26
C MET A 164 -4.85 -4.20 -18.59
N ALA A 165 -5.54 -3.31 -19.31
CA ALA A 165 -5.04 -2.78 -20.58
C ALA A 165 -3.72 -2.00 -20.39
N ILE A 166 -3.65 -1.15 -19.36
CA ILE A 166 -2.44 -0.38 -19.03
C ILE A 166 -1.27 -1.30 -18.65
N SER A 167 -1.54 -2.40 -17.95
CA SER A 167 -0.49 -3.37 -17.60
C SER A 167 -0.07 -4.31 -18.73
N GLY A 168 -0.61 -4.14 -19.93
CA GLY A 168 -0.25 -4.92 -21.13
C GLY A 168 -1.06 -6.20 -21.29
N GLY A 169 -2.15 -6.35 -20.55
CA GLY A 169 -3.08 -7.47 -20.65
C GLY A 169 -2.59 -8.74 -19.96
N VAL A 170 -3.44 -9.76 -20.06
CA VAL A 170 -3.21 -11.08 -19.48
C VAL A 170 -2.39 -11.93 -20.43
N VAL A 171 -1.34 -12.58 -19.91
CA VAL A 171 -0.40 -13.40 -20.72
C VAL A 171 -0.90 -14.84 -20.89
N GLN A 172 -1.66 -15.35 -19.91
CA GLN A 172 -2.17 -16.71 -19.93
C GLN A 172 -3.64 -16.74 -20.35
N ASN A 173 -3.97 -17.66 -21.25
CA ASN A 173 -5.35 -17.99 -21.55
C ASN A 173 -5.93 -18.87 -20.43
N ASN A 174 -7.22 -18.71 -20.13
CA ASN A 174 -7.97 -19.50 -19.14
C ASN A 174 -7.69 -19.18 -17.65
N ILE A 175 -7.85 -17.91 -17.26
CA ILE A 175 -7.85 -17.51 -15.84
C ILE A 175 -9.31 -17.53 -15.32
N PRO A 176 -9.67 -18.44 -14.40
CA PRO A 176 -11.05 -18.58 -13.93
C PRO A 176 -11.46 -17.47 -12.95
N TYR A 177 -10.50 -16.92 -12.19
CA TYR A 177 -10.78 -15.94 -11.15
C TYR A 177 -9.76 -14.80 -11.16
N LEU A 178 -10.25 -13.60 -10.90
CA LEU A 178 -9.45 -12.42 -10.64
C LEU A 178 -9.90 -11.85 -9.29
N TYR A 179 -8.93 -11.58 -8.42
CA TYR A 179 -9.17 -11.05 -7.09
C TYR A 179 -8.88 -9.56 -7.03
N VAL A 180 -9.81 -8.79 -6.47
CA VAL A 180 -9.62 -7.37 -6.17
C VAL A 180 -9.59 -7.24 -4.65
N ILE A 181 -8.40 -6.95 -4.11
CA ILE A 181 -8.21 -6.77 -2.67
C ILE A 181 -8.23 -5.28 -2.38
N ARG A 182 -9.26 -4.82 -1.67
CA ARG A 182 -9.35 -3.45 -1.15
C ARG A 182 -9.00 -3.47 0.34
N PRO A 183 -7.99 -2.71 0.80
CA PRO A 183 -7.76 -2.58 2.23
C PRO A 183 -9.01 -1.94 2.85
N ALA A 184 -9.53 -2.56 3.91
CA ALA A 184 -10.51 -1.90 4.76
C ALA A 184 -9.89 -0.59 5.29
N PRO A 185 -10.69 0.47 5.53
CA PRO A 185 -10.18 1.68 6.15
C PRO A 185 -9.44 1.28 7.42
N ALA A 186 -8.15 1.60 7.50
CA ALA A 186 -7.33 1.24 8.63
C ALA A 186 -7.87 1.99 9.86
N VAL A 187 -8.59 1.29 10.72
CA VAL A 187 -9.02 1.85 12.00
C VAL A 187 -7.76 1.99 12.83
N ARG A 188 -7.27 3.23 12.95
CA ARG A 188 -6.23 3.56 13.89
C ARG A 188 -6.79 3.31 15.29
N LYS A 189 -6.34 2.22 15.92
CA LYS A 189 -6.41 2.15 17.37
C LYS A 189 -5.47 3.23 17.87
N ALA A 190 -6.03 4.33 18.36
CA ALA A 190 -5.28 5.24 19.21
C ALA A 190 -4.61 4.35 20.27
N ALA A 191 -3.33 4.55 20.53
CA ALA A 191 -2.69 3.94 21.67
C ALA A 191 -3.38 4.52 22.90
N GLU A 192 -4.50 3.90 23.32
CA GLU A 192 -5.10 4.14 24.62
C GLU A 192 -4.00 3.95 25.64
N GLY A 193 -3.83 4.98 26.45
CA GLY A 193 -2.60 5.31 27.16
C GLY A 193 -1.80 4.09 27.57
N LEU A 194 -0.59 4.00 27.03
CA LEU A 194 0.51 3.46 27.81
C LEU A 194 0.71 4.43 28.97
N ALA A 195 -0.18 4.39 29.96
CA ALA A 195 0.21 4.75 31.30
C ALA A 195 1.49 3.96 31.57
N PRO A 196 2.51 4.54 32.22
CA PRO A 196 3.61 3.77 32.77
C PRO A 196 3.05 2.93 33.92
N GLY A 197 2.22 1.94 33.60
CA GLY A 197 2.00 0.80 34.44
C GLY A 197 3.28 0.01 34.41
N GLU A 198 3.76 -0.34 35.58
CA GLU A 198 4.84 -1.30 35.82
C GLU A 198 4.46 -2.61 35.12
N GLY A 199 4.74 -2.68 33.83
CA GLY A 199 4.60 -3.86 33.01
C GLY A 199 5.89 -4.63 33.10
N GLU A 200 5.82 -5.81 33.69
CA GLU A 200 6.84 -6.86 33.60
C GLU A 200 7.48 -6.81 32.21
N LEU A 201 8.81 -6.69 32.15
CA LEU A 201 9.57 -6.79 30.90
C LEU A 201 9.07 -8.03 30.13
N PRO A 202 8.78 -7.93 28.82
CA PRO A 202 8.40 -9.11 28.04
C PRO A 202 9.51 -10.15 28.22
N GLU A 203 9.10 -11.40 28.51
CA GLU A 203 10.02 -12.51 28.76
C GLU A 203 11.12 -12.52 27.69
N PRO A 204 12.39 -12.73 28.07
CA PRO A 204 13.48 -12.74 27.11
C PRO A 204 13.19 -13.79 26.03
N LEU A 205 13.41 -13.39 24.78
CA LEU A 205 13.26 -14.27 23.61
C LEU A 205 13.94 -15.62 23.89
N PRO A 206 13.31 -16.76 23.55
CA PRO A 206 13.91 -18.07 23.78
C PRO A 206 15.28 -18.12 23.10
N ALA A 207 16.29 -18.58 23.85
CA ALA A 207 17.64 -18.73 23.36
C ALA A 207 17.65 -19.61 22.10
N ALA A 208 18.39 -19.18 21.07
CA ALA A 208 18.58 -19.95 19.86
C ALA A 208 19.09 -21.37 20.22
N PRO A 209 18.63 -22.43 19.53
CA PRO A 209 19.09 -23.78 19.81
C PRO A 209 20.59 -23.88 19.56
N GLU A 210 21.33 -24.39 20.55
CA GLU A 210 22.77 -24.63 20.45
C GLU A 210 23.07 -25.58 19.27
N GLU A 211 23.70 -25.05 18.23
CA GLU A 211 24.34 -25.88 17.20
C GLU A 211 25.43 -26.71 17.88
N LEU A 212 25.22 -28.02 17.94
CA LEU A 212 26.22 -29.00 18.36
C LEU A 212 27.40 -28.97 17.38
N LEU A 213 28.42 -28.15 17.71
CA LEU A 213 29.72 -28.23 17.06
C LEU A 213 30.34 -29.60 17.35
N PRO A 214 30.69 -30.42 16.35
CA PRO A 214 31.28 -31.74 16.58
C PRO A 214 32.62 -31.63 17.29
N GLU A 215 32.83 -32.50 18.29
CA GLU A 215 34.02 -32.57 19.14
C GLU A 215 35.32 -32.52 18.32
N LEU A 216 36.15 -31.52 18.64
CA LEU A 216 37.50 -31.38 18.13
C LEU A 216 38.34 -32.59 18.58
N LEU A 217 38.92 -33.29 17.60
CA LEU A 217 39.92 -34.34 17.81
C LEU A 217 41.09 -33.80 18.67
N PRO A 218 41.70 -34.62 19.55
CA PRO A 218 42.76 -34.16 20.44
C PRO A 218 44.01 -33.75 19.65
N GLU A 219 44.53 -32.56 19.97
CA GLU A 219 45.75 -32.01 19.38
C GLU A 219 46.99 -32.86 19.75
N PRO A 220 47.91 -33.12 18.81
CA PRO A 220 49.17 -33.78 19.14
C PRO A 220 50.16 -32.81 19.81
N GLU A 221 50.91 -33.34 20.78
CA GLU A 221 51.84 -32.64 21.67
C GLU A 221 52.96 -31.82 20.97
N PRO A 222 53.51 -30.81 21.68
CA PRO A 222 54.44 -29.84 21.09
C PRO A 222 55.83 -30.42 20.87
N THR A 223 56.36 -30.27 19.65
CA THR A 223 57.79 -30.43 19.36
C THR A 223 58.52 -29.08 19.46
N PRO A 224 59.77 -29.06 19.96
CA PRO A 224 60.47 -27.81 20.26
C PRO A 224 61.16 -27.19 19.04
N SER A 225 61.07 -25.85 18.98
CA SER A 225 62.02 -24.84 18.45
C SER A 225 63.05 -25.23 17.37
N ALA A 226 62.99 -24.56 16.22
CA ALA A 226 64.13 -24.19 15.37
C ALA A 226 63.76 -22.96 14.48
N PRO A 227 64.75 -22.17 13.99
CA PRO A 227 64.74 -20.71 14.11
C PRO A 227 64.12 -19.91 12.94
N ALA A 228 63.91 -18.63 13.23
CA ALA A 228 63.41 -17.57 12.38
C ALA A 228 64.07 -17.48 10.99
N ALA A 229 63.22 -17.34 9.96
CA ALA A 229 63.60 -16.86 8.63
C ALA A 229 63.21 -15.37 8.46
N PRO A 230 63.92 -14.59 7.62
CA PRO A 230 63.87 -13.13 7.65
C PRO A 230 62.58 -12.56 7.04
N ARG A 231 62.08 -11.46 7.62
CA ARG A 231 61.03 -10.62 7.01
C ARG A 231 61.54 -9.99 5.71
N GLU A 232 60.89 -10.32 4.60
CA GLU A 232 60.93 -9.53 3.37
C GLU A 232 60.22 -8.17 3.58
N PRO A 233 60.75 -7.05 3.06
CA PRO A 233 60.11 -5.75 3.20
C PRO A 233 58.96 -5.57 2.21
N ALA A 234 57.91 -4.87 2.67
CA ALA A 234 56.73 -4.52 1.88
C ALA A 234 57.08 -3.68 0.63
N PRO A 235 56.33 -3.82 -0.48
CA PRO A 235 56.50 -2.97 -1.65
C PRO A 235 56.00 -1.54 -1.36
N ALA A 236 56.78 -0.57 -1.83
CA ALA A 236 56.57 0.86 -1.66
C ALA A 236 55.36 1.39 -2.47
N GLU A 237 54.69 2.40 -1.91
CA GLU A 237 53.65 3.21 -2.56
C GLU A 237 54.19 3.91 -3.82
N PRO A 238 53.38 4.04 -4.90
CA PRO A 238 53.79 4.81 -6.07
C PRO A 238 53.57 6.32 -5.86
N GLU A 239 54.60 7.10 -6.19
CA GLU A 239 54.60 8.58 -6.19
C GLU A 239 53.59 9.18 -7.19
N PRO A 240 53.11 10.42 -6.98
CA PRO A 240 52.20 11.11 -7.89
C PRO A 240 52.93 11.70 -9.11
N THR A 241 52.45 11.34 -10.30
CA THR A 241 52.86 11.86 -11.61
C THR A 241 52.61 13.38 -11.74
N PRO A 242 53.52 14.18 -12.32
CA PRO A 242 53.30 15.60 -12.55
C PRO A 242 52.33 15.86 -13.72
N ALA A 243 51.52 16.91 -13.55
CA ALA A 243 50.47 17.35 -14.46
C ALA A 243 50.99 17.77 -15.85
N ALA A 244 50.29 17.34 -16.89
CA ALA A 244 50.47 17.81 -18.27
C ALA A 244 49.79 19.19 -18.49
N PRO A 245 50.25 20.00 -19.47
CA PRO A 245 49.72 21.35 -19.69
C PRO A 245 48.35 21.34 -20.37
N VAL A 246 47.48 22.25 -19.93
CA VAL A 246 46.13 22.47 -20.44
C VAL A 246 46.17 23.20 -21.78
N GLU A 247 45.66 22.58 -22.85
CA GLU A 247 45.39 23.25 -24.13
C GLU A 247 44.16 24.19 -24.01
N PRO A 248 44.18 25.39 -24.62
CA PRO A 248 43.07 26.33 -24.53
C PRO A 248 41.92 25.99 -25.49
N LEU A 249 40.70 26.07 -24.93
CA LEU A 249 39.39 25.92 -25.58
C LEU A 249 39.27 26.68 -26.92
N LEU A 250 39.06 25.92 -28.00
CA LEU A 250 38.57 26.44 -29.28
C LEU A 250 37.10 26.88 -29.14
N ARG A 251 36.85 28.17 -29.35
CA ARG A 251 35.50 28.75 -29.40
C ARG A 251 34.76 28.27 -30.66
N PRO A 252 33.47 27.88 -30.57
CA PRO A 252 32.70 27.55 -31.77
C PRO A 252 32.43 28.80 -32.61
N ARG A 253 32.77 28.70 -33.89
CA ARG A 253 32.59 29.70 -34.94
C ARG A 253 31.11 29.81 -35.30
N ILE A 254 30.48 30.92 -34.91
CA ILE A 254 29.13 31.28 -35.35
C ILE A 254 29.18 31.58 -36.85
N VAL A 255 28.42 30.84 -37.64
CA VAL A 255 28.21 31.11 -39.07
C VAL A 255 26.92 31.92 -39.20
N PRO A 256 26.92 33.12 -39.81
CA PRO A 256 25.68 33.85 -40.04
C PRO A 256 24.88 33.21 -41.18
N ARG A 257 23.61 32.90 -40.89
CA ARG A 257 22.62 32.47 -41.86
C ARG A 257 22.21 33.69 -42.70
N THR A 258 22.61 33.72 -43.96
CA THR A 258 22.14 34.72 -44.93
C THR A 258 20.69 34.41 -45.33
N ALA A 259 19.98 35.48 -45.71
CA ALA A 259 18.57 35.63 -46.02
C ALA A 259 17.95 34.55 -46.94
#